data_AF-A0A0N4WFI1-F1
#
_entry.id   AF-A0A0N4WFI1-F1
#
_cell.length_a   1.000
_cell.length_b   1.000
_cell.length_c   1.000
_cell.angle_alpha   90.00
_cell.angle_beta   90.00
_cell.angle_gamma   90.00
#
_symmetry.space_group_name_H-M   'P 1'
#
loop_
_entity.id
_entity.type
_entity.pdbx_description
1 polymer ?
#
loop_
_entity_poly.entity_id
_entity_poly.type
_entity_poly.pdbx_seq_one_letter_code
_entity_poly.pdbx_strand_id
1 'polypeptide(L)'
;LKKALETISNITVTVVDYNGKVPFLEQLASTHNSDVFIGMHGAGLTHLLFLPDWGAIMELYNCDDRNCYKDLARLRGVKYFTWAPEKVILFPFDVSLPRILGYIRTTFLQHHLIYPENDGLHPQTGNPHKKFTNYRFDPDEFVRQVKMVSSALHLAHLKYILCERSP
;
A
#
# COMPACT_ATOMS: atom_id res chain seq x y z
N LEU A 1 3.08 2.08 14.70
CA LEU A 1 3.25 2.48 13.28
C LEU A 1 3.08 3.99 13.06
N LYS A 2 1.96 4.62 13.43
CA LYS A 2 1.74 6.09 13.24
C LYS A 2 2.94 6.94 13.67
N LYS A 3 3.43 6.76 14.90
CA LYS A 3 4.60 7.47 15.44
C LYS A 3 5.87 7.30 14.60
N ALA A 4 6.07 6.14 13.98
CA ALA A 4 7.23 5.89 13.12
C ALA A 4 7.09 6.65 11.80
N LEU A 5 5.89 6.71 11.23
CA LEU A 5 5.65 7.48 10.00
C LEU A 5 5.73 8.99 10.20
N GLU A 6 5.34 9.49 11.39
CA GLU A 6 5.47 10.92 11.74
C GLU A 6 6.93 11.41 11.75
N THR A 7 7.92 10.50 11.73
CA THR A 7 9.35 10.87 11.60
C THR A 7 9.75 11.24 10.18
N ILE A 8 8.91 10.95 9.18
CA ILE A 8 9.19 11.24 7.78
C ILE A 8 8.80 12.70 7.50
N SER A 9 9.77 13.52 7.09
CA SER A 9 9.50 14.88 6.63
C SER A 9 8.64 14.88 5.37
N ASN A 10 7.74 15.86 5.23
CA ASN A 10 6.88 16.08 4.05
C ASN A 10 5.79 15.03 3.80
N ILE A 11 5.38 14.27 4.84
CA ILE A 11 4.16 13.47 4.77
C ILE A 11 3.22 13.82 5.92
N THR A 12 1.93 13.73 5.68
CA THR A 12 0.89 13.84 6.70
C THR A 12 0.25 12.47 6.88
N VAL A 13 0.16 12.01 8.13
CA VAL A 13 -0.32 10.66 8.45
C VAL A 13 -1.65 10.75 9.19
N THR A 14 -2.70 10.26 8.54
CA THR A 14 -4.04 10.14 9.13
C THR A 14 -4.38 8.67 9.31
N VAL A 15 -4.77 8.28 10.53
CA VAL A 15 -5.29 6.94 10.80
C VAL A 15 -6.80 7.03 10.79
N VAL A 16 -7.45 6.18 10.00
CA VAL A 16 -8.89 6.22 9.79
C VAL A 16 -9.49 4.87 10.15
N ASP A 17 -10.62 4.90 10.84
CA ASP A 17 -11.44 3.73 11.14
C ASP A 17 -12.79 3.86 10.38
N TYR A 18 -12.89 3.16 9.24
CA TYR A 18 -14.10 3.13 8.42
C TYR A 18 -15.17 2.22 9.05
N ASN A 19 -15.74 2.68 10.16
CA ASN A 19 -16.85 2.03 10.84
C ASN A 19 -18.18 2.75 10.56
N GLY A 20 -19.30 2.13 10.95
CA GLY A 20 -20.64 2.68 10.70
C GLY A 20 -20.99 3.94 11.49
N LYS A 21 -20.11 4.44 12.37
CA LYS A 21 -20.29 5.70 13.11
C LYS A 21 -19.78 6.91 12.33
N VAL A 22 -18.91 6.71 11.34
CA VAL A 22 -18.41 7.78 10.47
C VAL A 22 -19.31 7.87 9.25
N PRO A 23 -19.92 9.04 8.95
CA PRO A 23 -20.74 9.22 7.75
C PRO A 23 -19.99 8.82 6.48
N PHE A 24 -20.65 8.12 5.56
CA PHE A 24 -20.01 7.59 4.35
C PHE A 24 -19.29 8.67 3.53
N LEU A 25 -19.88 9.86 3.41
CA LEU A 25 -19.25 10.98 2.70
C LEU A 25 -17.95 11.44 3.36
N GLU A 26 -17.83 11.39 4.68
CA GLU A 26 -16.58 11.69 5.39
C GLU A 26 -15.51 10.62 5.13
N GLN A 27 -15.93 9.36 5.05
CA GLN A 27 -15.03 8.26 4.69
C GLN A 27 -14.47 8.44 3.27
N LEU A 28 -15.34 8.83 2.32
CA LEU A 28 -14.96 9.14 0.95
C LEU A 28 -14.05 10.35 0.88
N ALA A 29 -14.39 11.44 1.57
CA ALA A 29 -13.58 12.65 1.61
C ALA A 29 -12.17 12.35 2.15
N SER A 30 -12.06 11.53 3.19
CA SER A 30 -10.75 11.11 3.70
C SER A 30 -9.97 10.30 2.66
N THR A 31 -10.63 9.44 1.89
CA THR A 31 -9.96 8.61 0.88
C THR A 31 -9.53 9.44 -0.34
N HIS A 32 -10.42 10.28 -0.85
CA HIS A 32 -10.21 11.10 -2.03
C HIS A 32 -9.10 12.14 -1.85
N ASN A 33 -8.94 12.65 -0.63
CA ASN A 33 -7.89 13.61 -0.28
C ASN A 33 -6.59 12.93 0.20
N SER A 34 -6.36 11.66 -0.16
CA SER A 34 -5.15 10.92 0.20
C SER A 34 -4.35 10.51 -1.04
N ASP A 35 -3.04 10.78 -1.03
CA ASP A 35 -2.13 10.32 -2.09
C ASP A 35 -1.78 8.83 -1.95
N VAL A 36 -1.70 8.34 -0.70
CA VAL A 36 -1.39 6.95 -0.37
C VAL A 36 -2.45 6.43 0.59
N PHE A 37 -3.11 5.35 0.22
CA PHE A 37 -3.97 4.59 1.12
C PHE A 37 -3.31 3.26 1.48
N ILE A 38 -3.20 2.98 2.78
CA ILE A 38 -2.51 1.79 3.29
C ILE A 38 -3.51 0.99 4.12
N GLY A 39 -3.67 -0.28 3.81
CA GLY A 39 -4.65 -1.13 4.48
C GLY A 39 -4.25 -2.59 4.53
N MET A 40 -4.80 -3.30 5.51
CA MET A 40 -4.81 -4.75 5.55
C MET A 40 -5.75 -5.32 4.49
N HIS A 41 -5.52 -6.56 4.03
CA HIS A 41 -6.44 -7.27 3.15
C HIS A 41 -7.89 -7.18 3.65
N GLY A 42 -8.83 -6.95 2.73
CA GLY A 42 -10.26 -7.11 3.00
C GLY A 42 -11.12 -5.91 2.62
N ALA A 43 -12.40 -5.97 2.98
CA ALA A 43 -13.45 -5.08 2.45
C ALA A 43 -13.13 -3.58 2.55
N GLY A 44 -12.37 -3.14 3.56
CA GLY A 44 -11.94 -1.74 3.69
C GLY A 44 -11.03 -1.27 2.54
N LEU A 45 -10.27 -2.16 1.89
CA LEU A 45 -9.46 -1.82 0.72
C LEU A 45 -10.30 -1.42 -0.50
N THR A 46 -11.60 -1.73 -0.53
CA THR A 46 -12.49 -1.28 -1.63
C THR A 46 -12.60 0.25 -1.71
N HIS A 47 -12.25 0.96 -0.63
CA HIS A 47 -12.12 2.42 -0.65
C HIS A 47 -11.10 2.92 -1.70
N LEU A 48 -10.17 2.07 -2.18
CA LEU A 48 -9.25 2.40 -3.27
C LEU A 48 -9.94 2.96 -4.53
N LEU A 49 -11.22 2.63 -4.73
CA LEU A 49 -12.03 3.16 -5.84
C LEU A 49 -12.20 4.68 -5.79
N PHE A 50 -12.13 5.27 -4.60
CA PHE A 50 -12.34 6.70 -4.37
C PHE A 50 -11.04 7.50 -4.27
N LEU A 51 -9.88 6.84 -4.45
CA LEU A 51 -8.60 7.54 -4.56
C LEU A 51 -8.59 8.48 -5.76
N PRO A 52 -7.80 9.57 -5.70
CA PRO A 52 -7.54 10.38 -6.87
C PRO A 52 -6.76 9.56 -7.91
N ASP A 53 -6.79 9.97 -9.16
CA ASP A 53 -6.21 9.20 -10.27
C ASP A 53 -4.69 9.01 -10.16
N TRP A 54 -4.01 9.93 -9.48
CA TRP A 54 -2.58 9.82 -9.19
C TRP A 54 -2.28 8.95 -7.96
N GLY A 55 -3.29 8.56 -7.17
CA GLY A 55 -3.11 7.90 -5.89
C GLY A 55 -2.51 6.49 -5.97
N ALA A 56 -2.05 6.01 -4.82
CA ALA A 56 -1.58 4.64 -4.66
C ALA A 56 -2.25 3.91 -3.48
N ILE A 57 -2.42 2.61 -3.66
CA ILE A 57 -2.82 1.68 -2.62
C ILE A 57 -1.63 0.80 -2.21
N MET A 58 -1.41 0.65 -0.89
CA MET A 58 -0.46 -0.30 -0.32
C MET A 58 -1.20 -1.36 0.50
N GLU A 59 -1.27 -2.58 -0.04
CA GLU A 59 -1.87 -3.72 0.65
C GLU A 59 -0.85 -4.42 1.56
N LEU A 60 -1.10 -4.39 2.86
CA LEU A 60 -0.15 -4.88 3.87
C LEU A 60 -0.07 -6.40 3.95
N TYR A 61 -1.18 -7.09 3.80
CA TYR A 61 -1.22 -8.55 3.85
C TYR A 61 -2.04 -9.01 2.66
N ASN A 62 -1.60 -10.09 2.01
CA ASN A 62 -2.23 -10.58 0.79
C ASN A 62 -2.32 -12.11 0.88
N CYS A 63 -3.30 -12.63 1.62
CA CYS A 63 -3.32 -14.06 1.99
C CYS A 63 -4.38 -14.93 1.34
N ASP A 64 -5.42 -14.35 0.74
CA ASP A 64 -6.55 -15.15 0.24
C ASP A 64 -6.70 -15.06 -1.29
N ASP A 65 -6.38 -13.92 -1.91
CA ASP A 65 -6.30 -13.77 -3.37
C ASP A 65 -5.26 -12.70 -3.76
N ARG A 66 -4.13 -13.15 -4.29
CA ARG A 66 -2.99 -12.29 -4.69
C ARG A 66 -3.35 -11.23 -5.70
N ASN A 67 -4.37 -11.48 -6.51
CA ASN A 67 -4.71 -10.62 -7.63
C ASN A 67 -5.95 -9.79 -7.37
N CYS A 68 -6.77 -10.07 -6.34
CA CYS A 68 -8.05 -9.37 -6.13
C CYS A 68 -7.91 -7.84 -6.11
N TYR A 69 -7.19 -7.29 -5.14
CA TYR A 69 -7.02 -5.83 -5.01
C TYR A 69 -6.04 -5.26 -6.03
N LYS A 70 -5.11 -6.08 -6.52
CA LYS A 70 -4.19 -5.71 -7.60
C LYS A 70 -4.95 -5.47 -8.91
N ASP A 71 -5.86 -6.36 -9.27
CA ASP A 71 -6.71 -6.22 -10.45
C ASP A 71 -7.71 -5.10 -10.28
N LEU A 72 -8.29 -4.94 -9.08
CA LEU A 72 -9.17 -3.81 -8.80
C LEU A 72 -8.45 -2.47 -8.95
N ALA A 73 -7.23 -2.35 -8.41
CA ALA A 73 -6.41 -1.16 -8.57
C ALA A 73 -6.03 -0.91 -10.04
N ARG A 74 -5.66 -1.97 -10.78
CA ARG A 74 -5.39 -1.91 -12.22
C ARG A 74 -6.60 -1.42 -13.02
N LEU A 75 -7.79 -1.93 -12.72
CA LEU A 75 -9.05 -1.52 -13.36
C LEU A 75 -9.43 -0.08 -13.01
N ARG A 76 -9.22 0.34 -11.76
CA ARG A 76 -9.42 1.73 -11.34
C ARG A 76 -8.38 2.68 -11.94
N GLY A 77 -7.19 2.19 -12.29
CA GLY A 77 -6.09 2.99 -12.83
C GLY A 77 -5.17 3.58 -11.75
N VAL A 78 -5.27 3.14 -10.49
CA VAL A 78 -4.42 3.60 -9.38
C VAL A 78 -3.23 2.67 -9.19
N LYS A 79 -2.13 3.20 -8.65
CA LYS A 79 -0.91 2.42 -8.42
C LYS A 79 -1.13 1.42 -7.29
N TYR A 80 -0.66 0.20 -7.47
CA TYR A 80 -0.75 -0.85 -6.46
C TYR A 80 0.63 -1.26 -5.97
N PHE A 81 0.78 -1.27 -4.64
CA PHE A 81 1.93 -1.76 -3.92
C PHE A 81 1.47 -2.84 -2.94
N THR A 82 2.30 -3.84 -2.72
CA THR A 82 2.11 -4.82 -1.65
C THR A 82 3.47 -5.23 -1.12
N TRP A 83 3.50 -5.85 0.05
CA TRP A 83 4.74 -6.43 0.56
C TRP A 83 5.20 -7.51 -0.40
N ALA A 84 6.37 -7.32 -0.99
CA ALA A 84 6.93 -8.28 -1.92
C ALA A 84 7.13 -9.63 -1.21
N PRO A 85 6.50 -10.72 -1.68
CA PRO A 85 7.09 -12.04 -1.54
C PRO A 85 8.25 -12.05 -2.53
N GLU A 86 9.43 -11.66 -2.07
CA GLU A 86 10.68 -11.66 -2.86
C GLU A 86 10.74 -10.60 -3.98
N LYS A 87 11.94 -10.06 -4.20
CA LYS A 87 12.23 -9.03 -5.21
C LYS A 87 11.70 -9.42 -6.59
N VAL A 88 10.92 -8.52 -7.20
CA VAL A 88 11.26 -8.01 -8.54
C VAL A 88 10.95 -6.52 -8.60
N ILE A 89 11.99 -5.68 -8.50
CA ILE A 89 11.93 -4.33 -9.04
C ILE A 89 12.19 -4.49 -10.54
N LEU A 90 11.14 -4.53 -11.35
CA LEU A 90 11.27 -4.23 -12.77
C LEU A 90 11.08 -2.74 -12.95
N PHE A 91 12.17 -2.01 -13.15
CA PHE A 91 12.11 -0.88 -14.07
C PHE A 91 12.60 -1.38 -15.42
N PRO A 92 11.85 -1.11 -16.49
CA PRO A 92 12.52 -0.40 -17.57
C PRO A 92 11.65 0.74 -18.08
N PHE A 93 12.14 1.96 -17.91
CA PHE A 93 11.92 3.00 -18.90
C PHE A 93 13.19 3.85 -19.00
N ASP A 94 14.24 3.26 -19.57
CA ASP A 94 15.24 3.99 -20.33
C ASP A 94 15.85 3.03 -21.37
N VAL A 95 15.87 3.46 -22.63
CA VAL A 95 16.28 2.69 -23.82
C VAL A 95 17.76 2.90 -24.16
N SER A 96 18.58 3.45 -23.26
CA SER A 96 19.85 4.06 -23.71
C SER A 96 21.16 3.73 -22.98
N LEU A 97 21.25 2.76 -22.05
CA LEU A 97 22.56 2.43 -21.44
C LEU A 97 22.93 0.93 -21.34
N PRO A 98 24.18 0.55 -21.67
CA PRO A 98 24.63 -0.84 -21.72
C PRO A 98 25.04 -1.40 -20.34
N ARG A 99 24.40 -2.53 -20.00
CA ARG A 99 24.84 -3.67 -19.17
C ARG A 99 26.04 -3.48 -18.22
N ILE A 100 25.76 -3.26 -16.94
CA ILE A 100 26.51 -3.88 -15.83
C ILE A 100 25.50 -4.44 -14.83
N LEU A 101 25.27 -5.76 -14.88
CA LEU A 101 24.44 -6.49 -13.91
C LEU A 101 25.28 -6.78 -12.65
N GLY A 102 25.13 -5.98 -11.60
CA GLY A 102 25.54 -6.33 -10.25
C GLY A 102 24.34 -6.80 -9.44
N TYR A 103 24.21 -8.11 -9.19
CA TYR A 103 23.06 -8.71 -8.49
C TYR A 103 23.41 -8.97 -7.01
N ILE A 104 23.04 -8.07 -6.10
CA ILE A 104 23.11 -8.36 -4.66
C ILE A 104 21.82 -9.08 -4.24
N ARG A 105 21.95 -10.38 -3.96
CA ARG A 105 20.88 -11.29 -3.58
C ARG A 105 20.71 -11.26 -2.06
N THR A 106 19.75 -10.46 -1.57
CA THR A 106 19.30 -10.52 -0.18
C THR A 106 17.94 -11.19 -0.14
N THR A 107 17.91 -12.44 0.33
CA THR A 107 16.71 -13.24 0.59
C THR A 107 16.17 -12.87 1.96
N PHE A 108 15.04 -12.15 2.01
CA PHE A 108 14.24 -12.02 3.23
C PHE A 108 12.83 -12.54 2.94
N LEU A 109 12.46 -13.61 3.66
CA LEU A 109 11.14 -14.21 3.60
C LEU A 109 10.11 -13.24 4.22
N GLN A 110 8.95 -13.10 3.56
CA GLN A 110 7.81 -12.26 3.98
C GLN A 110 7.33 -12.55 5.43
N HIS A 111 7.70 -13.72 5.98
CA HIS A 111 7.39 -14.17 7.34
C HIS A 111 8.13 -13.41 8.45
N HIS A 112 8.97 -12.42 8.14
CA HIS A 112 9.72 -11.64 9.13
C HIS A 112 9.30 -10.18 9.22
N LEU A 113 8.28 -9.76 8.47
CA LEU A 113 7.87 -8.35 8.43
C LEU A 113 6.48 -8.10 9.02
N ILE A 114 5.70 -9.18 9.15
CA ILE A 114 4.33 -9.20 9.63
C ILE A 114 4.21 -10.39 10.59
N TYR A 115 4.10 -10.09 11.88
CA TYR A 115 4.02 -11.08 12.94
C TYR A 115 2.56 -11.19 13.42
N PRO A 116 1.85 -12.29 13.15
CA PRO A 116 0.53 -12.50 13.72
C PRO A 116 0.66 -12.57 15.25
N GLU A 117 -0.08 -11.74 15.97
CA GLU A 117 -0.09 -11.77 17.44
C GLU A 117 -0.95 -12.93 17.98
N ASN A 118 -1.88 -13.43 17.16
CA ASN A 118 -2.74 -14.57 17.45
C ASN A 118 -3.32 -15.16 16.16
N ASP A 119 -4.01 -16.29 16.26
CA ASP A 119 -4.62 -16.96 15.12
C ASP A 119 -5.84 -16.23 14.52
N GLY A 120 -6.36 -15.20 15.23
CA GLY A 120 -7.52 -14.40 14.83
C GLY A 120 -8.80 -15.24 14.77
N LEU A 121 -9.86 -14.89 15.51
CA LEU A 121 -11.09 -15.69 15.48
C LEU A 121 -12.13 -15.04 14.59
N HIS A 122 -12.65 -15.79 13.62
CA HIS A 122 -13.75 -15.31 12.78
C HIS A 122 -15.01 -15.11 13.64
N PRO A 123 -15.65 -13.92 13.61
CA PRO A 123 -16.72 -13.57 14.55
C PRO A 123 -17.97 -14.45 14.42
N GLN A 124 -18.17 -15.09 13.27
CA GLN A 124 -19.34 -15.94 13.00
C GLN A 124 -19.06 -17.44 13.11
N THR A 125 -17.80 -17.87 12.97
CA THR A 125 -17.46 -19.31 12.91
C THR A 125 -16.54 -19.75 14.04
N GLY A 126 -15.92 -18.82 14.77
CA GLY A 126 -15.01 -19.10 15.88
C GLY A 126 -13.70 -19.76 15.46
N ASN A 127 -13.50 -20.04 14.17
CA ASN A 127 -12.28 -20.66 13.66
C ASN A 127 -11.16 -19.63 13.44
N PRO A 128 -9.89 -20.05 13.56
CA PRO A 128 -8.73 -19.30 13.10
C PRO A 128 -8.93 -18.72 11.70
N HIS A 129 -8.75 -17.42 11.57
CA HIS A 129 -8.87 -16.73 10.30
C HIS A 129 -7.98 -15.49 10.30
N LYS A 130 -6.96 -15.53 9.44
CA LYS A 130 -5.88 -14.53 9.34
C LYS A 130 -6.37 -13.08 9.17
N LYS A 131 -7.51 -12.87 8.52
CA LYS A 131 -8.17 -11.55 8.44
C LYS A 131 -8.48 -10.90 9.80
N PHE A 132 -8.73 -11.69 10.85
CA PHE A 132 -9.12 -11.22 12.18
C PHE A 132 -7.97 -11.29 13.19
N THR A 133 -6.75 -11.47 12.70
CA THR A 133 -5.52 -11.45 13.49
C THR A 133 -5.02 -10.02 13.62
N ASN A 134 -4.55 -9.66 14.82
CA ASN A 134 -3.73 -8.47 14.99
C ASN A 134 -2.31 -8.75 14.52
N TYR A 135 -1.70 -7.79 13.83
CA TYR A 135 -0.36 -7.95 13.28
C TYR A 135 0.60 -6.93 13.87
N ARG A 136 1.78 -7.42 14.24
CA ARG A 136 2.94 -6.60 14.54
C ARG A 136 3.78 -6.42 13.29
N PHE A 137 4.26 -5.20 13.10
CA PHE A 137 5.11 -4.83 11.97
C PHE A 137 6.44 -4.28 12.49
N ASP A 138 7.51 -4.54 11.74
CA ASP A 138 8.77 -3.83 11.92
C ASP A 138 8.56 -2.34 11.54
N PRO A 139 8.72 -1.40 12.50
CA PRO A 139 8.49 0.01 12.24
C PRO A 139 9.44 0.62 11.19
N ASP A 140 10.70 0.19 11.17
CA ASP A 140 11.72 0.75 10.29
C ASP A 140 11.51 0.28 8.86
N GLU A 141 11.19 -1.00 8.69
CA GLU A 141 10.83 -1.53 7.39
C GLU A 141 9.52 -0.90 6.87
N PHE A 142 8.52 -0.72 7.74
CA PHE A 142 7.28 -0.05 7.35
C PHE A 142 7.54 1.38 6.87
N VAL A 143 8.36 2.15 7.59
CA VAL A 143 8.82 3.49 7.18
C VAL A 143 9.55 3.44 5.83
N ARG A 144 10.42 2.45 5.63
CA ARG A 144 11.16 2.27 4.37
C ARG A 144 10.21 2.05 3.19
N GLN A 145 9.21 1.20 3.36
CA GLN A 145 8.20 0.92 2.33
C GLN A 145 7.36 2.16 2.00
N VAL A 146 6.89 2.88 3.01
CA VAL A 146 6.12 4.13 2.79
C VAL A 146 6.96 5.16 2.04
N LYS A 147 8.23 5.35 2.38
CA LYS A 147 9.14 6.24 1.64
C LYS A 147 9.27 5.85 0.16
N MET A 148 9.33 4.56 -0.15
CA MET A 148 9.39 4.08 -1.53
C MET A 148 8.12 4.42 -2.31
N VAL A 149 6.95 4.17 -1.71
CA VAL A 149 5.64 4.49 -2.31
C VAL A 149 5.51 5.99 -2.54
N SER A 150 5.80 6.82 -1.53
CA SER A 150 5.74 8.27 -1.63
C SER A 150 6.69 8.83 -2.69
N SER A 151 7.91 8.30 -2.80
CA SER A 151 8.88 8.72 -3.82
C SER A 151 8.41 8.38 -5.24
N ALA A 152 7.85 7.17 -5.43
CA ALA A 152 7.30 6.74 -6.71
C ALA A 152 6.05 7.55 -7.13
N LEU A 153 5.29 8.05 -6.16
CA LEU A 153 4.15 8.94 -6.40
C LEU A 153 4.58 10.35 -6.74
N HIS A 154 5.51 10.94 -6.00
CA HIS A 154 5.98 12.30 -6.25
C HIS A 154 6.44 12.49 -7.71
N LEU A 155 7.22 11.53 -8.22
CA LEU A 155 7.68 11.53 -9.62
C LEU A 155 6.53 11.44 -10.63
N ALA A 156 5.50 10.64 -10.33
CA ALA A 156 4.38 10.45 -11.23
C ALA A 156 3.35 11.56 -11.16
N HIS A 157 3.11 12.13 -9.99
CA HIS A 157 2.22 13.27 -9.80
C HIS A 157 2.77 14.51 -10.50
N LEU A 158 4.09 14.78 -10.39
CA LEU A 158 4.74 15.82 -11.19
C LEU A 158 4.56 15.58 -12.69
N LYS A 159 4.76 14.35 -13.16
CA LYS A 159 4.54 14.00 -14.57
C LYS A 159 3.07 14.20 -14.99
N TYR A 160 2.12 13.85 -14.12
CA TYR A 160 0.69 14.00 -14.36
C TYR A 160 0.27 15.48 -14.45
N ILE A 161 0.66 16.30 -13.47
CA ILE A 161 0.44 17.76 -13.48
C ILE A 161 1.04 18.39 -14.74
N LEU A 162 2.25 18.00 -15.12
CA LEU A 162 2.90 18.52 -16.32
C LEU A 162 2.17 18.07 -17.60
N CYS A 163 1.63 16.85 -17.63
CA CYS A 163 0.87 16.33 -18.77
C CYS A 163 -0.46 17.06 -18.98
N GLU A 164 -1.19 17.40 -17.91
CA GLU A 164 -2.43 18.20 -18.00
C GLU A 164 -2.19 19.67 -18.38
N ARG A 165 -0.95 20.16 -18.26
CA ARG A 165 -0.55 21.53 -18.61
C ARG A 165 0.04 21.67 -20.01
N SER A 166 0.23 20.56 -20.73
CA SER A 166 0.58 20.57 -22.16
C SER A 166 -0.69 20.77 -22.99
N PRO A 167 -0.76 21.82 -23.84
CA PRO A 167 -1.94 22.13 -24.67
C PRO A 167 -2.20 21.09 -25.76
#